data_AF-A0A359BLH6-F1
#
_entry.id   AF-A0A359BLH6-F1
#
_cell.length_a   1.000
_cell.length_b   1.000
_cell.length_c   1.000
_cell.angle_alpha   90.00
_cell.angle_beta   90.00
_cell.angle_gamma   90.00
#
_symmetry.space_group_name_H-M   'P 1'
#
loop_
_entity.id
_entity.type
_entity.pdbx_description
1 polymer ?
#
loop_
_entity_poly.entity_id
_entity_poly.type
_entity_poly.pdbx_seq_one_letter_code
_entity_poly.pdbx_strand_id
1 'polypeptide(L)'
;MKKKCEKLESLFIFSDDEALKKHLAECEECRAEYEKMQKVSELIQEVKPHYTSNKRSRFNAVRIACILFAFVISGVTFHIADTNYGIIDTVRYGSQLTADDLGFQTDDYGLIMVDD
;
A
#
# COMPACT_ATOMS: atom_id res chain seq x y z
N MET A 1 31.44 47.93 -15.59
CA MET A 1 30.35 47.00 -15.20
C MET A 1 30.91 45.58 -15.29
N LYS A 2 31.04 44.84 -14.19
CA LYS A 2 31.50 43.44 -14.24
C LYS A 2 30.37 42.59 -14.84
N LYS A 3 30.68 41.74 -15.82
CA LYS A 3 29.71 40.85 -16.47
C LYS A 3 29.22 39.84 -15.42
N LYS A 4 27.92 39.90 -15.08
CA LYS A 4 27.29 38.88 -14.24
C LYS A 4 27.36 37.53 -14.94
N CYS A 5 27.66 36.48 -14.18
CA CYS A 5 27.65 35.12 -14.69
C CYS A 5 26.21 34.58 -14.74
N GLU A 6 25.67 34.35 -15.94
CA GLU A 6 24.32 33.75 -16.14
C GLU A 6 24.35 32.20 -16.17
N LYS A 7 25.54 31.61 -15.99
CA LYS A 7 25.77 30.18 -16.18
C LYS A 7 25.10 29.33 -15.09
N LEU A 8 24.82 29.89 -13.91
CA LEU A 8 24.27 29.16 -12.77
C LEU A 8 22.91 28.53 -13.08
N GLU A 9 21.99 29.28 -13.69
CA GLU A 9 20.63 28.79 -14.00
C GLU A 9 20.67 27.63 -14.98
N SER A 10 21.46 27.76 -16.04
CA SER A 10 21.63 26.70 -17.03
C SER A 10 22.25 25.43 -16.44
N LEU A 11 23.26 25.56 -15.55
CA LEU A 11 23.86 24.40 -14.90
C LEU A 11 22.91 23.77 -13.88
N PHE A 12 22.11 24.55 -13.17
CA PHE A 12 21.18 24.04 -12.17
C PHE A 12 20.00 23.27 -12.80
N ILE A 13 19.54 23.69 -13.98
CA ILE A 13 18.40 23.04 -14.66
C ILE A 13 18.84 21.85 -15.51
N PHE A 14 19.97 21.97 -16.21
CA PHE A 14 20.33 21.04 -17.29
C PHE A 14 21.60 20.22 -17.04
N SER A 15 22.37 20.50 -15.98
CA SER A 15 23.66 19.84 -15.75
C SER A 15 23.68 19.00 -14.48
N ASP A 16 24.71 18.15 -14.37
CA ASP A 16 24.91 17.27 -13.23
C ASP A 16 25.47 18.03 -12.01
N ASP A 17 25.15 17.55 -10.81
CA ASP A 17 25.56 18.13 -9.54
C ASP A 17 27.08 18.34 -9.43
N GLU A 18 27.89 17.49 -10.07
CA GLU A 18 29.34 17.63 -10.10
C GLU A 18 29.82 18.84 -10.91
N ALA A 19 29.19 19.11 -12.05
CA ALA A 19 29.52 20.26 -12.91
C ALA A 19 29.11 21.57 -12.23
N LEU A 20 27.96 21.56 -11.55
CA LEU A 20 27.50 22.68 -10.74
C LEU A 20 28.48 22.99 -9.59
N LYS A 21 28.90 21.98 -8.82
CA LYS A 21 29.85 22.14 -7.71
C LYS A 21 31.21 22.68 -8.18
N LYS A 22 31.71 22.23 -9.33
CA LYS A 22 32.95 22.76 -9.93
C LYS A 22 32.81 24.24 -10.28
N HIS A 23 31.68 24.65 -10.85
CA HIS A 23 31.43 26.05 -11.19
C HIS A 23 31.27 26.94 -9.95
N LEU A 24 30.62 26.44 -8.90
CA LEU A 24 30.47 27.15 -7.62
C LEU A 24 31.81 27.36 -6.88
N ALA A 25 32.80 26.49 -7.12
CA ALA A 25 34.14 26.65 -6.59
C ALA A 25 34.94 27.74 -7.33
N GLU A 26 34.63 27.99 -8.61
CA GLU A 26 35.35 28.92 -9.47
C GLU A 26 34.72 30.33 -9.50
N CYS A 27 33.39 30.44 -9.36
CA CYS A 27 32.68 31.70 -9.46
C CYS A 27 32.04 32.14 -8.13
N GLU A 28 32.54 33.24 -7.55
CA GLU A 28 32.03 33.77 -6.27
C GLU A 28 30.61 34.36 -6.39
N GLU A 29 30.25 34.95 -7.53
CA GLU A 29 28.92 35.53 -7.74
C GLU A 29 27.85 34.42 -7.74
N CYS A 30 28.09 33.34 -8.49
CA CYS A 30 27.20 32.19 -8.54
C CYS A 30 27.13 31.45 -7.20
N ARG A 31 28.23 31.42 -6.42
CA ARG A 31 28.24 30.87 -5.06
C ARG A 31 27.29 31.64 -4.13
N ALA A 32 27.34 32.97 -4.16
CA ALA A 32 26.46 33.81 -3.34
C ALA A 32 24.98 33.68 -3.74
N GLU A 33 24.68 33.52 -5.03
CA GLU A 33 23.31 33.27 -5.51
C GLU A 33 22.80 31.87 -5.10
N TYR A 34 23.65 30.85 -5.22
CA TYR A 34 23.33 29.48 -4.79
C TYR A 34 23.07 29.40 -3.29
N GLU A 35 23.84 30.12 -2.47
CA GLU A 35 23.63 30.19 -1.02
C GLU A 35 22.27 30.82 -0.65
N LYS A 36 21.86 31.88 -1.36
CA LYS A 36 20.52 32.47 -1.18
C LYS A 36 19.43 31.45 -1.53
N MET A 37 19.61 30.68 -2.60
CA MET A 37 18.67 29.65 -3.01
C MET A 37 18.58 28.52 -1.98
N GLN A 38 19.70 28.11 -1.37
CA GLN A 38 19.71 27.12 -0.29
C GLN A 38 18.93 27.61 0.94
N LYS A 39 19.12 28.86 1.36
CA LYS A 39 18.34 29.46 2.47
C LYS A 39 16.84 29.46 2.19
N VAL A 40 16.43 29.73 0.96
CA VAL A 40 15.00 29.68 0.56
C VAL A 40 14.49 28.23 0.56
N SER A 41 15.29 27.27 0.10
CA SER A 41 14.97 25.85 0.13
C SER A 41 14.75 25.35 1.57
N GLU A 42 15.63 25.73 2.50
CA GLU A 42 15.48 25.42 3.93
C GLU A 42 14.17 25.97 4.49
N LEU A 43 13.84 27.22 4.20
CA LEU A 43 12.59 27.85 4.64
C LEU A 43 11.35 27.11 4.10
N ILE A 44 11.39 26.62 2.86
CA ILE A 44 10.31 25.81 2.28
C ILE A 44 10.20 24.45 2.98
N GLN A 45 11.33 23.84 3.37
CA GLN A 45 11.35 22.56 4.08
C GLN A 45 10.73 22.67 5.47
N GLU A 46 10.91 23.79 6.18
CA GLU A 46 10.27 24.05 7.48
C GLU A 46 8.75 24.15 7.38
N VAL A 47 8.24 24.69 6.26
CA VAL A 47 6.79 24.85 6.03
C VAL A 47 6.15 23.58 5.45
N LYS A 48 6.90 22.74 4.74
CA LYS A 48 6.46 21.44 4.19
C LYS A 48 5.69 20.55 5.18
N PRO A 49 6.13 20.32 6.43
CA PRO A 49 5.40 19.48 7.38
C PRO A 49 3.99 20.02 7.69
N HIS A 50 3.76 21.33 7.66
CA HIS A 50 2.44 21.92 7.92
C HIS A 50 1.40 21.53 6.86
N TYR A 51 1.80 21.39 5.60
CA TYR A 51 0.90 21.01 4.51
C TYR A 51 0.79 19.49 4.31
N THR A 52 1.84 18.74 4.65
CA THR A 52 1.93 17.30 4.33
C THR A 52 1.37 16.41 5.45
N SER A 53 1.30 16.90 6.69
CA SER A 53 0.81 16.15 7.85
C SER A 53 -0.62 15.61 7.67
N ASN A 54 -1.51 16.44 7.10
CA ASN A 54 -2.93 16.09 6.96
C ASN A 54 -3.18 15.03 5.86
N LYS A 55 -2.31 14.94 4.85
CA LYS A 55 -2.42 13.94 3.78
C LYS A 55 -2.01 12.55 4.29
N ARG A 56 -1.01 12.48 5.17
CA ARG A 56 -0.44 11.22 5.69
C ARG A 56 -1.39 10.49 6.65
N SER A 57 -2.20 11.22 7.44
CA SER A 57 -3.18 10.59 8.35
C SER A 57 -4.30 9.87 7.61
N ARG A 58 -4.80 10.44 6.50
CA ARG A 58 -5.87 9.84 5.69
C ARG A 58 -5.44 8.55 5.02
N PHE A 59 -4.21 8.48 4.50
CA PHE A 59 -3.67 7.24 3.94
C PHE A 59 -3.53 6.14 5.00
N ASN A 60 -3.10 6.49 6.22
CA ASN A 60 -3.03 5.54 7.32
C ASN A 60 -4.42 5.05 7.74
N ALA A 61 -5.41 5.94 7.79
CA ALA A 61 -6.80 5.57 8.09
C ALA A 61 -7.40 4.61 7.05
N VAL A 62 -7.15 4.84 5.75
CA VAL A 62 -7.60 3.93 4.68
C VAL A 62 -6.93 2.56 4.78
N ARG A 63 -5.62 2.52 5.08
CA ARG A 63 -4.91 1.23 5.30
C ARG A 63 -5.51 0.45 6.46
N ILE A 64 -5.80 1.11 7.58
CA ILE A 64 -6.42 0.49 8.74
C ILE A 64 -7.82 -0.03 8.38
N ALA A 65 -8.61 0.74 7.65
CA ALA A 65 -9.94 0.33 7.21
C ALA A 65 -9.89 -0.92 6.31
N CYS A 66 -8.95 -0.99 5.36
CA CYS A 66 -8.79 -2.17 4.51
C CYS A 66 -8.41 -3.44 5.30
N ILE A 67 -7.53 -3.31 6.30
CA ILE A 67 -7.14 -4.44 7.14
C ILE A 67 -8.33 -4.95 7.96
N LEU A 68 -9.09 -4.05 8.58
CA LEU A 68 -10.28 -4.42 9.34
C LEU A 68 -11.33 -5.10 8.46
N PHE A 69 -11.54 -4.58 7.24
CA PHE A 69 -12.49 -5.16 6.30
C PHE A 69 -12.09 -6.59 5.88
N ALA A 70 -10.80 -6.82 5.59
CA ALA A 70 -10.30 -8.14 5.26
C ALA A 70 -10.49 -9.14 6.43
N PHE A 71 -10.25 -8.69 7.67
CA PHE A 71 -10.42 -9.52 8.86
C PHE A 71 -11.89 -9.92 9.10
N VAL A 72 -12.83 -8.99 8.87
CA VAL A 72 -14.27 -9.27 8.97
C VAL A 72 -14.69 -10.29 7.91
N ILE A 73 -14.27 -10.12 6.66
CA ILE A 73 -14.60 -11.06 5.58
C ILE A 73 -14.06 -12.45 5.89
N SER A 74 -12.79 -12.55 6.30
CA SER A 74 -12.20 -13.85 6.62
C SER A 74 -12.96 -14.54 7.74
N GLY A 75 -13.35 -13.81 8.80
CA GLY A 75 -14.12 -14.35 9.91
C GLY A 75 -15.50 -14.86 9.48
N VAL A 76 -16.22 -14.08 8.65
CA VAL A 76 -17.54 -14.49 8.14
C VAL A 76 -17.43 -15.71 7.23
N THR A 77 -16.45 -15.75 6.33
CA THR A 77 -16.25 -16.92 5.44
C THR A 77 -15.89 -18.19 6.21
N PHE A 78 -15.08 -18.07 7.27
CA PHE A 78 -14.73 -19.21 8.12
C PHE A 78 -15.96 -19.75 8.85
N HIS A 79 -16.79 -18.87 9.39
CA HIS A 79 -18.03 -19.28 10.06
C HIS A 79 -19.01 -19.96 9.10
N ILE A 80 -19.14 -19.46 7.86
CA ILE A 80 -20.01 -20.09 6.85
C ILE A 80 -19.49 -21.49 6.49
N ALA A 81 -18.17 -21.65 6.36
CA ALA A 81 -17.57 -22.94 6.07
C ALA A 81 -17.76 -23.95 7.21
N ASP A 82 -17.65 -23.52 8.47
CA ASP A 82 -17.81 -24.39 9.64
C ASP A 82 -19.27 -24.84 9.84
N THR A 83 -20.25 -23.94 9.69
CA THR A 83 -21.66 -24.28 9.92
C THR A 83 -22.33 -25.03 8.77
N ASN A 84 -21.73 -25.04 7.57
CA ASN A 84 -22.31 -25.66 6.38
C ASN A 84 -21.37 -26.73 5.82
N TYR A 85 -21.36 -27.91 6.45
CA TYR A 85 -20.59 -29.09 5.99
C TYR A 85 -20.80 -29.40 4.49
N GLY A 86 -22.03 -29.21 3.99
CA GLY A 86 -22.35 -29.43 2.57
C GLY A 86 -21.58 -28.54 1.59
N ILE A 87 -21.06 -27.38 2.01
CA ILE A 87 -20.19 -26.55 1.16
C ILE A 87 -18.79 -27.17 1.06
N ILE A 88 -18.26 -27.69 2.17
CA ILE A 88 -16.94 -28.36 2.17
C ILE A 88 -17.02 -29.65 1.34
N ASP A 89 -18.10 -30.42 1.48
CA ASP A 89 -18.29 -31.66 0.74
C ASP A 89 -18.46 -31.41 -0.76
N THR A 90 -19.23 -30.40 -1.16
CA THR A 90 -19.36 -30.03 -2.58
C THR A 90 -18.04 -29.53 -3.18
N VAL A 91 -17.21 -28.81 -2.42
CA VAL A 91 -15.88 -28.36 -2.89
C VAL A 91 -14.91 -29.54 -3.00
N ARG A 92 -14.97 -30.52 -2.11
CA ARG A 92 -14.00 -31.63 -2.04
C ARG A 92 -14.37 -32.83 -2.91
N TYR A 93 -15.66 -33.12 -3.03
CA TYR A 93 -16.19 -34.34 -3.67
C TYR A 93 -17.13 -34.03 -4.86
N GLY A 94 -17.49 -32.78 -5.10
CA GLY A 94 -18.35 -32.37 -6.22
C GLY A 94 -19.86 -32.55 -5.98
N SER A 95 -20.24 -33.19 -4.89
CA SER A 95 -21.62 -33.40 -4.43
C SER A 95 -21.68 -33.35 -2.90
N GLN A 96 -22.87 -33.16 -2.34
CA GLN A 96 -23.07 -33.33 -0.89
C GLN A 96 -23.05 -34.83 -0.58
N LEU A 97 -22.28 -35.26 0.42
CA LEU A 97 -22.21 -36.65 0.84
C LEU A 97 -23.54 -37.05 1.50
N THR A 98 -24.10 -38.17 1.06
CA THR A 98 -25.32 -38.74 1.66
C THR A 98 -24.95 -39.76 2.76
N ALA A 99 -25.92 -40.16 3.58
CA ALA A 99 -25.67 -41.14 4.65
C ALA A 99 -25.18 -42.50 4.10
N ASP A 100 -25.64 -42.89 2.91
CA ASP A 100 -25.18 -44.10 2.20
C ASP A 100 -23.70 -43.98 1.77
N ASP A 101 -23.29 -42.81 1.24
CA ASP A 101 -21.88 -42.54 0.88
C ASP A 101 -20.92 -42.59 2.08
N LEU A 102 -21.44 -42.31 3.28
CA LEU A 102 -20.70 -42.38 4.54
C LEU A 102 -20.68 -43.79 5.15
N GLY A 103 -21.33 -44.77 4.50
CA GLY A 103 -21.36 -46.17 4.92
C GLY A 103 -22.37 -46.47 6.02
N PHE A 104 -23.36 -45.59 6.24
CA PHE A 104 -24.48 -45.88 7.13
C PHE A 104 -25.51 -46.74 6.40
N GLN A 105 -26.12 -47.69 7.11
CA GLN A 105 -27.23 -48.46 6.56
C GLN A 105 -28.44 -47.53 6.41
N THR A 106 -28.88 -47.31 5.17
CA THR A 106 -30.05 -46.49 4.86
C THR A 106 -31.17 -47.32 4.24
N ASP A 107 -32.42 -46.87 4.39
CA ASP A 107 -33.56 -47.45 3.68
C ASP A 107 -33.58 -47.05 2.18
N ASP A 108 -34.54 -47.60 1.43
CA ASP A 108 -34.78 -47.27 0.01
C ASP A 108 -35.11 -45.77 -0.22
N TYR A 109 -35.41 -45.02 0.85
CA TYR A 109 -35.70 -43.59 0.84
C TYR A 109 -34.49 -42.74 1.26
N GLY A 110 -33.34 -43.34 1.60
CA GLY A 110 -32.10 -42.66 2.00
C GLY A 110 -32.06 -42.18 3.45
N LEU A 111 -32.96 -42.67 4.31
CA LEU A 111 -32.99 -42.38 5.74
C LEU A 111 -32.18 -43.44 6.50
N ILE A 112 -31.48 -43.02 7.58
CA ILE A 112 -30.66 -43.92 8.39
C ILE A 112 -31.56 -44.94 9.09
N MET A 113 -31.26 -46.23 8.91
CA MET A 113 -31.91 -47.32 9.61
C MET A 113 -31.46 -47.30 11.08
N VAL A 114 -32.41 -47.20 11.99
CA VAL A 114 -32.16 -47.39 13.43
C VAL A 114 -32.69 -48.77 13.77
N ASP A 115 -31.81 -49.70 14.13
CA ASP A 115 -32.22 -50.96 14.75
C ASP A 115 -32.81 -50.64 16.13
N ASP A 116 -34.04 -51.09 16.40
CA ASP A 116 -34.64 -51.08 17.75
C ASP A 116 -33.93 -52.04 18.71
#